data_AF-A0A6I5CEB6-F1
#
_entry.id   AF-A0A6I5CEB6-F1
#
_cell.length_a   1.000
_cell.length_b   1.000
_cell.length_c   1.000
_cell.angle_alpha   90.00
_cell.angle_beta   90.00
_cell.angle_gamma   90.00
#
_symmetry.space_group_name_H-M   'P 1'
#
loop_
_entity.id
_entity.type
_entity.pdbx_description
1 polymer ?
#
loop_
_entity_poly.entity_id
_entity_poly.type
_entity_poly.pdbx_seq_one_letter_code
_entity_poly.pdbx_strand_id
1 'polypeptide(L)'
;MNSYNYSKQGKVLLRSLELSQYTSRAFADACRQAGVRQSMSAIGSSADNALAESFNATFKRETLQDRKHWSSEREARLDAFRWLHRYNTRRRHSRLGYRSPIAYETVSETTSTTLAPAA
;
A
#
# COMPACT_ATOMS: atom_id res chain seq x y z
N MET A 1 -10.51 -8.98 39.19
CA MET A 1 -10.80 -10.41 38.98
C MET A 1 -12.11 -10.50 38.20
N ASN A 2 -12.06 -10.62 36.88
CA ASN A 2 -13.09 -11.33 36.12
C ASN A 2 -12.49 -11.75 34.78
N SER A 3 -12.35 -13.06 34.64
CA SER A 3 -11.60 -13.78 33.62
C SER A 3 -12.55 -14.26 32.52
N TYR A 4 -12.37 -13.78 31.29
CA TYR A 4 -12.96 -14.44 30.14
C TYR A 4 -11.99 -15.50 29.62
N ASN A 5 -12.30 -16.74 30.00
CA ASN A 5 -11.71 -17.96 29.44
C ASN A 5 -12.11 -18.11 27.97
N TYR A 6 -11.14 -18.13 27.06
CA TYR A 6 -11.30 -18.76 25.75
C TYR A 6 -10.39 -19.99 25.69
N SER A 7 -10.98 -21.16 25.96
CA SER A 7 -10.35 -22.45 25.72
C SER A 7 -10.41 -22.81 24.23
N LYS A 8 -9.25 -23.18 23.72
CA LYS A 8 -8.87 -23.80 22.44
C LYS A 8 -10.01 -24.43 21.61
N GLN A 9 -10.01 -24.11 20.31
CA GLN A 9 -9.90 -25.04 19.16
C GLN A 9 -10.57 -24.44 17.91
N GLY A 10 -9.82 -23.60 17.22
CA GLY A 10 -10.12 -23.21 15.85
C GLY A 10 -8.84 -22.64 15.29
N LYS A 11 -8.30 -23.24 14.22
CA LYS A 11 -7.25 -22.59 13.43
C LYS A 11 -7.87 -21.29 12.94
N VAL A 12 -7.62 -20.19 13.64
CA VAL A 12 -7.86 -18.86 13.12
C VAL A 12 -6.97 -18.80 11.89
N LEU A 13 -7.58 -18.84 10.71
CA LEU A 13 -6.89 -18.62 9.45
C LEU A 13 -6.40 -17.18 9.49
N LEU A 14 -5.21 -16.98 10.06
CA LEU A 14 -4.44 -15.76 9.89
C LEU A 14 -4.20 -15.66 8.39
N ARG A 15 -4.94 -14.77 7.73
CA ARG A 15 -4.70 -14.41 6.34
C ARG A 15 -3.23 -14.00 6.27
N SER A 16 -2.46 -14.59 5.35
CA SER A 16 -1.04 -14.31 5.13
C SER A 16 -0.87 -12.90 4.54
N LEU A 17 -1.17 -11.90 5.35
CA LEU A 17 -0.54 -10.61 5.26
C LEU A 17 0.75 -10.77 6.05
N GLU A 18 1.89 -10.33 5.53
CA GLU A 18 3.19 -10.25 6.21
C GLU A 18 3.14 -9.22 7.37
N LEU A 19 2.11 -9.30 8.23
CA LEU A 19 1.84 -8.40 9.34
C LEU A 19 2.99 -8.38 10.34
N SER A 20 3.71 -9.49 10.49
CA SER A 20 4.85 -9.59 11.42
C SER A 20 5.97 -8.59 11.10
N GLN A 21 6.18 -8.27 9.83
CA GLN A 21 7.18 -7.27 9.43
C GLN A 21 6.70 -5.86 9.81
N TYR A 22 5.42 -5.56 9.54
CA TYR A 22 4.80 -4.25 9.84
C TYR A 22 4.51 -4.04 11.34
N THR A 23 4.42 -5.10 12.14
CA THR A 23 4.31 -5.02 13.61
C THR A 23 5.66 -5.20 14.33
N SER A 24 6.74 -5.39 13.57
CA SER A 24 8.08 -5.58 14.14
C SER A 24 8.56 -4.33 14.86
N ARG A 25 9.40 -4.53 15.88
CA ARG A 25 10.02 -3.41 16.60
C ARG A 25 10.89 -2.55 15.68
N ALA A 26 11.66 -3.19 14.79
CA ALA A 26 12.53 -2.49 13.85
C ALA A 26 11.74 -1.55 12.94
N PHE A 27 10.60 -2.00 12.39
CA PHE A 27 9.72 -1.15 11.59
C PHE A 27 9.12 -0.02 12.43
N ALA A 28 8.70 -0.31 13.66
CA ALA A 28 8.16 0.71 14.53
C ALA A 28 9.16 1.79 14.92
N ASP A 29 10.42 1.42 15.09
CA ASP A 29 11.51 2.34 15.40
C ASP A 29 11.81 3.23 14.18
N ALA A 30 11.82 2.65 12.98
CA ALA A 30 11.97 3.40 11.73
C ALA A 30 10.84 4.42 11.53
N CYS A 31 9.57 4.04 11.76
CA CYS A 31 8.44 4.98 11.69
C CYS A 31 8.58 6.14 12.67
N ARG A 32 9.01 5.87 13.91
CA ARG A 32 9.22 6.92 14.92
C ARG A 32 10.35 7.88 14.53
N GLN A 33 11.46 7.35 13.98
CA GLN A 33 12.56 8.18 13.47
C GLN A 33 12.11 9.07 12.30
N ALA A 34 11.22 8.56 11.45
CA ALA A 34 10.66 9.32 10.33
C ALA A 34 9.51 10.27 10.73
N GLY A 35 9.12 10.34 12.01
CA GLY A 35 7.97 11.14 12.46
C GLY A 35 6.62 10.61 11.99
N VAL A 36 6.55 9.35 11.56
CA VAL A 36 5.34 8.72 11.01
C VAL A 36 4.60 7.98 12.12
N ARG A 37 3.33 8.35 12.34
CA ARG A 37 2.42 7.60 13.21
C ARG A 37 1.83 6.42 12.43
N GLN A 38 2.12 5.20 12.88
CA GLN A 38 1.49 4.01 12.33
C GLN A 38 0.00 4.00 12.66
N SER A 39 -0.82 3.78 11.63
CA SER A 39 -2.23 3.46 11.77
C SER A 39 -2.41 2.02 11.31
N MET A 40 -2.77 1.14 12.25
CA MET A 40 -3.18 -0.22 11.92
C MET A 40 -4.70 -0.23 11.93
N SER A 41 -5.29 -0.50 10.78
CA SER A 41 -6.73 -0.68 10.66
C SER A 41 -7.24 -1.76 11.62
N ALA A 42 -8.46 -1.60 12.10
CA ALA A 42 -9.11 -2.63 12.89
C ALA A 42 -9.16 -3.95 12.11
N ILE A 43 -9.05 -5.06 12.83
CA ILE A 43 -9.18 -6.40 12.24
C ILE A 43 -10.52 -6.49 11.51
N GLY A 44 -10.47 -6.75 10.20
CA GLY A 44 -11.67 -6.87 9.35
C GLY A 44 -12.01 -5.65 8.50
N SER A 45 -11.28 -4.53 8.61
CA SER A 45 -11.42 -3.39 7.68
C SER A 45 -10.67 -3.67 6.37
N SER A 46 -11.37 -4.17 5.35
CA SER A 46 -10.80 -4.37 4.00
C SER A 46 -10.71 -3.07 3.20
N ALA A 47 -11.50 -2.05 3.55
CA ALA A 47 -11.57 -0.78 2.84
C ALA A 47 -10.22 -0.06 2.80
N ASP A 48 -9.48 -0.09 3.90
CA ASP A 48 -8.18 0.58 4.02
C ASP A 48 -7.10 -0.07 3.14
N ASN A 49 -7.23 -1.38 2.87
CA ASN A 49 -6.29 -2.11 2.01
C ASN A 49 -6.72 -2.13 0.53
N ALA A 50 -7.97 -1.81 0.23
CA ALA A 50 -8.54 -1.97 -1.11
C ALA A 50 -7.74 -1.21 -2.20
N LEU A 51 -7.23 -0.02 -1.88
CA LEU A 51 -6.38 0.74 -2.80
C LEU A 51 -5.07 -0.01 -3.10
N ALA A 52 -4.37 -0.48 -2.06
CA ALA A 52 -3.12 -1.22 -2.20
C ALA A 52 -3.33 -2.55 -2.94
N GLU A 53 -4.43 -3.26 -2.65
CA GLU A 53 -4.81 -4.49 -3.36
C GLU A 53 -5.05 -4.22 -4.85
N SER A 54 -5.82 -3.19 -5.19
CA SER A 54 -6.10 -2.84 -6.59
C SER A 54 -4.83 -2.45 -7.37
N PHE A 55 -3.91 -1.74 -6.72
CA PHE A 55 -2.61 -1.38 -7.28
C PHE A 55 -1.78 -2.65 -7.56
N ASN A 56 -1.63 -3.51 -6.56
CA ASN A 56 -0.86 -4.76 -6.67
C ASN A 56 -1.46 -5.73 -7.69
N ALA A 57 -2.78 -5.82 -7.79
CA ALA A 57 -3.47 -6.63 -8.78
C ALA A 57 -3.21 -6.11 -10.21
N THR A 58 -3.29 -4.79 -10.41
CA THR A 58 -3.00 -4.16 -11.71
C THR A 58 -1.54 -4.38 -12.11
N PHE A 59 -0.61 -4.19 -11.17
CA PHE A 59 0.81 -4.45 -11.36
C PHE A 59 1.04 -5.87 -11.85
N LYS A 60 0.63 -6.87 -11.07
CA LYS A 60 0.82 -8.30 -11.39
C LYS A 60 0.21 -8.67 -12.74
N ARG A 61 -1.02 -8.23 -13.00
CA ARG A 61 -1.72 -8.51 -14.28
C ARG A 61 -0.93 -7.97 -15.48
N GLU A 62 -0.46 -6.73 -15.40
CA GLU A 62 0.19 -6.05 -16.52
C GLU A 62 1.67 -6.42 -16.70
N THR A 63 2.38 -6.86 -15.65
CA THR A 63 3.79 -7.26 -15.76
C THR A 63 3.97 -8.75 -16.02
N LEU A 64 3.10 -9.60 -15.48
CA LEU A 64 3.22 -11.04 -15.67
C LEU A 64 2.60 -11.49 -17.00
N GLN A 65 1.52 -10.88 -17.48
CA GLN A 65 0.90 -11.16 -18.80
C GLN A 65 0.91 -12.67 -19.13
N ASP A 66 0.15 -13.44 -18.34
CA ASP A 66 0.01 -14.90 -18.44
C ASP A 66 1.22 -15.74 -17.98
N ARG A 67 2.32 -15.11 -17.56
CA ARG A 67 3.44 -15.79 -16.89
C ARG A 67 3.10 -16.09 -15.41
N LYS A 68 3.55 -17.25 -14.91
CA LYS A 68 3.42 -17.59 -13.48
C LYS A 68 4.42 -16.85 -12.59
N HIS A 69 5.60 -16.54 -13.12
CA HIS A 69 6.69 -15.86 -12.44
C HIS A 69 7.67 -15.26 -13.45
N TRP A 70 8.59 -14.41 -12.98
CA TRP A 70 9.76 -13.97 -13.74
C TRP A 70 10.85 -15.05 -13.73
N SER A 71 11.74 -15.04 -14.73
CA SER A 71 12.83 -16.01 -14.81
C SER A 71 14.02 -15.65 -13.91
N SER A 72 14.12 -14.38 -13.48
CA SER A 72 15.14 -13.92 -12.54
C SER A 72 14.68 -12.71 -11.72
N GLU A 73 15.33 -12.48 -10.59
CA GLU A 73 15.12 -11.28 -9.78
C GLU A 73 15.45 -9.99 -10.58
N ARG A 74 16.51 -10.03 -11.41
CA ARG A 74 16.91 -8.89 -12.24
C ARG A 74 15.81 -8.51 -13.23
N GLU A 75 15.19 -9.50 -13.87
CA GLU A 75 14.07 -9.28 -14.78
C GLU A 75 12.87 -8.68 -14.04
N ALA A 76 12.51 -9.24 -12.88
CA ALA A 76 11.41 -8.73 -12.05
C ALA A 76 11.64 -7.27 -11.66
N ARG A 77 12.86 -6.90 -11.25
CA ARG A 77 13.23 -5.52 -10.91
C ARG A 77 13.11 -4.57 -12.09
N LEU A 78 13.56 -4.98 -13.27
CA LEU A 78 13.49 -4.15 -14.48
C LEU A 78 12.05 -3.95 -14.95
N ASP A 79 11.24 -5.00 -14.97
CA ASP A 79 9.83 -4.93 -15.32
C ASP A 79 9.07 -4.06 -14.31
N ALA A 80 9.34 -4.23 -13.01
CA ALA A 80 8.78 -3.41 -11.96
C ALA A 80 9.11 -1.93 -12.15
N PHE A 81 10.39 -1.61 -12.36
CA PHE A 81 10.83 -0.24 -12.57
C PHE A 81 10.14 0.41 -13.78
N ARG A 82 10.15 -0.28 -14.93
CA ARG A 82 9.50 0.22 -16.16
C ARG A 82 8.01 0.43 -15.96
N TRP A 83 7.34 -0.51 -15.30
CA TRP A 83 5.92 -0.42 -15.03
C TRP A 83 5.58 0.72 -14.07
N LEU A 84 6.29 0.85 -12.94
CA LEU A 84 6.09 1.93 -11.97
C LEU A 84 6.34 3.30 -12.61
N HIS A 85 7.40 3.42 -13.40
CA HIS A 85 7.70 4.67 -14.11
C HIS A 85 6.54 5.06 -15.03
N ARG A 86 6.04 4.13 -15.85
CA ARG A 86 4.88 4.38 -16.72
C ARG A 86 3.62 4.71 -15.91
N TYR A 87 3.36 3.98 -14.83
CA TYR A 87 2.21 4.19 -13.95
C TYR A 87 2.19 5.63 -13.40
N ASN A 88 3.31 6.07 -12.83
CA ASN A 88 3.38 7.38 -12.18
C ASN A 88 3.51 8.57 -13.15
N THR A 89 4.17 8.38 -14.30
CA THR A 89 4.46 9.49 -15.23
C THR A 89 3.49 9.60 -16.40
N ARG A 90 2.92 8.49 -16.88
CA ARG A 90 2.15 8.45 -18.15
C ARG A 90 0.72 7.92 -18.01
N ARG A 91 0.46 6.96 -17.13
CA ARG A 91 -0.86 6.32 -17.03
C ARG A 91 -1.89 7.34 -16.54
N ARG A 92 -2.99 7.51 -17.28
CA ARG A 92 -4.09 8.42 -16.90
C ARG A 92 -5.09 7.69 -16.03
N HIS A 93 -5.51 8.31 -14.93
CA HIS A 93 -6.51 7.75 -14.01
C HIS A 93 -7.77 8.62 -14.02
N SER A 94 -8.95 8.00 -14.20
CA SER A 94 -10.23 8.72 -14.22
C SER A 94 -10.48 9.49 -12.92
N ARG A 95 -10.15 8.90 -11.77
CA ARG A 95 -10.22 9.55 -10.45
C ARG A 95 -9.33 10.80 -10.32
N LEU A 96 -8.26 10.89 -11.13
CA LEU A 96 -7.33 12.02 -11.15
C LEU A 96 -7.65 13.01 -12.28
N GLY A 97 -8.88 13.04 -12.78
CA GLY A 97 -9.27 13.90 -13.91
C GLY A 97 -8.55 13.52 -15.20
N TYR A 98 -8.29 12.22 -15.41
CA TYR A 98 -7.49 11.71 -16.51
C TYR A 98 -6.08 12.33 -16.55
N ARG A 99 -5.43 12.48 -15.41
CA ARG A 99 -4.00 12.82 -15.30
C ARG A 99 -3.20 11.64 -14.76
N SER A 100 -1.88 11.67 -14.96
CA SER A 100 -0.98 10.75 -14.28
C SER A 100 -0.78 11.16 -12.83
N PRO A 101 -0.43 10.23 -11.92
CA PRO A 101 -0.22 10.53 -10.51
C PRO A 101 0.72 11.72 -10.30
N ILE A 102 1.89 11.73 -10.95
CA ILE A 102 2.85 12.84 -10.82
C ILE A 102 2.24 14.15 -11.34
N ALA A 103 1.59 14.13 -12.51
CA ALA A 103 0.98 15.33 -13.06
C ALA A 103 -0.19 15.86 -12.20
N TYR A 104 -0.91 14.97 -11.50
CA TYR A 104 -1.94 15.35 -10.56
C TYR A 104 -1.34 16.04 -9.34
N GLU A 105 -0.32 15.43 -8.71
CA GLU A 105 0.34 16.00 -7.52
C GLU A 105 1.03 17.32 -7.81
N THR A 106 1.76 17.46 -8.93
CA THR A 106 2.42 18.73 -9.29
C THR A 106 1.43 19.90 -9.42
N VAL A 107 0.22 19.66 -9.92
CA VAL A 107 -0.82 20.70 -10.01
C VAL A 107 -1.44 20.99 -8.63
N SER A 108 -1.60 19.97 -7.79
CA SER A 108 -2.12 20.11 -6.43
C SER A 108 -1.13 20.84 -5.51
N GLU A 109 0.17 20.61 -5.65
CA GLU A 109 1.24 21.34 -4.93
C GLU A 109 1.29 22.82 -5.33
N THR A 110 1.01 23.13 -6.60
CA THR A 110 0.90 24.52 -7.08
C THR A 110 -0.34 25.22 -6.49
N THR A 111 -1.39 24.45 -6.16
CA THR A 111 -2.60 24.92 -5.48
C THR A 111 -2.45 24.71 -3.97
N SER A 112 -1.41 25.31 -3.37
CA SER A 112 -1.15 25.19 -1.94
C SER A 112 -2.41 25.47 -1.12
N THR A 113 -2.93 24.42 -0.49
CA THR A 113 -4.02 24.48 0.47
C THR A 113 -3.48 25.19 1.70
N THR A 114 -3.68 26.51 1.79
CA THR A 114 -3.57 27.23 3.05
C THR A 114 -4.66 26.70 3.97
N LEU A 115 -4.30 25.78 4.86
CA LEU A 115 -5.14 25.45 6.00
C LEU A 115 -5.22 26.71 6.87
N ALA A 116 -6.43 27.28 6.98
CA ALA A 116 -6.68 28.36 7.93
C ALA A 116 -6.35 27.84 9.34
N PRO A 117 -5.62 28.63 10.17
CA PRO A 117 -5.33 28.22 11.54
C PRO A 117 -6.64 28.06 12.29
N ALA A 118 -6.78 26.93 13.01
CA ALA A 118 -7.89 26.72 13.92
C ALA A 118 -7.82 27.79 15.03
N ALA A 119 -8.95 28.48 15.25
CA ALA A 119 -9.14 29.47 16.32
C ALA A 119 -9.34 28.82 17.69
#